data_AF-A0A3M0ZV16-F1
#
_entry.id   AF-A0A3M0ZV16-F1
#
_cell.length_a   1.000
_cell.length_b   1.000
_cell.length_c   1.000
_cell.angle_alpha   90.00
_cell.angle_beta   90.00
_cell.angle_gamma   90.00
#
_symmetry.space_group_name_H-M   'P 1'
#
loop_
_entity.id
_entity.type
_entity.pdbx_description
1 polymer ?
#
loop_
_entity_poly.entity_id
_entity_poly.type
_entity_poly.pdbx_seq_one_letter_code
_entity_poly.pdbx_strand_id
1 'polypeptide(L)'
;MVVLGTVNSMKENKHIFVFAALCVVALAFFLEPQAYPCPLISSTYPDRNGGCDGVFKIATFGDSVTKGRGDDTSSKTDRSGKTVGGWPLRLNRYLKNLGIPHNVKNFGLPGKTCQTIRTKLRRTLKHLTYGATKYDLVFINCGLNNYWTDDSATKVAAIIKSMKRFASRKGAVAVVARVTKTRRSFQNEWVDELNNAIKGFASLRFDVLKTRQLSTDMVHPNSKGYDKLFEKVKEFIDGSYILKAPRTDSDGDGVYDKFELTRFGTDPTLKDTDGDGVNDGAELFTSHTDPLNASDY
;
A
#
# COMPACT_ATOMS: atom_id res chain seq x y z
N MET A 1 37.01 18.04 62.99
CA MET A 1 38.22 17.21 62.88
C MET A 1 37.95 16.10 61.87
N VAL A 2 38.80 16.08 60.84
CA VAL A 2 39.06 15.12 59.75
C VAL A 2 38.38 13.73 59.79
N VAL A 3 37.69 13.43 58.67
CA VAL A 3 37.67 12.24 57.77
C VAL A 3 38.18 10.88 58.27
N LEU A 4 37.47 9.82 57.84
CA LEU A 4 37.92 8.51 57.25
C LEU A 4 36.94 7.42 57.74
N GLY A 5 36.43 6.44 56.97
CA GLY A 5 36.66 5.95 55.63
C GLY A 5 35.69 4.74 55.42
N THR A 6 35.41 4.46 54.16
CA THR A 6 34.52 3.41 53.60
C THR A 6 34.88 1.97 54.00
N VAL A 7 33.93 1.01 53.94
CA VAL A 7 34.00 -0.27 53.17
C VAL A 7 32.60 -0.96 53.05
N ASN A 8 32.17 -1.13 51.79
CA ASN A 8 31.42 -2.23 51.12
C ASN A 8 30.25 -3.04 51.73
N SER A 9 29.18 -3.09 50.91
CA SER A 9 28.63 -4.27 50.21
C SER A 9 27.53 -5.13 50.85
N MET A 10 26.38 -5.06 50.16
CA MET A 10 25.42 -6.12 49.80
C MET A 10 24.46 -6.74 50.83
N LYS A 11 23.19 -6.45 50.50
CA LYS A 11 22.06 -7.38 50.32
C LYS A 11 21.16 -7.72 51.51
N GLU A 12 19.93 -7.26 51.29
CA GLU A 12 18.66 -8.00 51.35
C GLU A 12 17.86 -8.03 52.66
N ASN A 13 16.55 -7.88 52.41
CA ASN A 13 15.38 -8.19 53.22
C ASN A 13 15.01 -7.23 54.35
N LYS A 14 14.04 -6.34 54.06
CA LYS A 14 12.87 -6.09 54.93
C LYS A 14 11.64 -5.60 54.13
N HIS A 15 10.59 -6.43 54.15
CA HIS A 15 9.17 -6.12 54.37
C HIS A 15 8.44 -5.13 53.43
N ILE A 16 7.41 -5.51 52.66
CA ILE A 16 5.99 -5.84 52.98
C ILE A 16 5.08 -4.81 52.27
N PHE A 17 4.21 -5.34 51.40
CA PHE A 17 2.91 -4.83 50.93
C PHE A 17 2.73 -3.37 50.47
N VAL A 18 2.53 -3.17 49.16
CA VAL A 18 1.41 -2.37 48.61
C VAL A 18 0.95 -2.99 47.27
N PHE A 19 -0.36 -3.00 47.08
CA PHE A 19 -1.17 -3.52 45.98
C PHE A 19 -0.79 -3.05 44.56
N ALA A 20 -1.00 -3.97 43.60
CA ALA A 20 -1.52 -3.79 42.23
C ALA A 20 -1.12 -2.54 41.42
N ALA A 21 -0.21 -2.73 40.46
CA ALA A 21 -0.30 -2.25 39.07
C ALA A 21 1.05 -2.50 38.38
N LEU A 22 1.03 -2.64 37.05
CA LEU A 22 2.19 -2.78 36.14
C LEU A 22 2.85 -4.15 36.08
N CYS A 23 2.47 -4.94 35.08
CA CYS A 23 3.20 -4.98 33.81
C CYS A 23 2.70 -6.18 33.01
N VAL A 24 1.53 -6.06 32.39
CA VAL A 24 1.25 -6.83 31.18
C VAL A 24 2.12 -6.17 30.11
N VAL A 25 3.35 -6.68 29.96
CA VAL A 25 4.13 -6.49 28.74
C VAL A 25 3.40 -7.30 27.66
N ALA A 26 2.30 -6.74 27.18
CA ALA A 26 1.74 -7.16 25.90
C ALA A 26 2.75 -6.70 24.86
N LEU A 27 3.39 -7.67 24.23
CA LEU A 27 4.09 -7.55 22.96
C LEU A 27 3.17 -6.82 21.96
N ALA A 28 3.17 -5.50 21.97
CA ALA A 28 2.74 -4.68 20.85
C ALA A 28 3.85 -4.79 19.79
N PHE A 29 3.91 -5.94 19.13
CA PHE A 29 4.56 -6.04 17.84
C PHE A 29 3.98 -4.90 16.97
N PHE A 30 4.86 -4.10 16.38
CA PHE A 30 4.54 -3.11 15.37
C PHE A 30 3.74 -3.75 14.22
N LEU A 31 2.43 -3.84 14.37
CA LEU A 31 1.52 -4.16 13.29
C LEU A 31 1.26 -2.84 12.56
N GLU A 32 1.97 -2.62 11.45
CA GLU A 32 1.53 -1.62 10.47
C GLU A 32 0.05 -1.94 10.14
N PRO A 33 -0.91 -0.99 10.28
CA PRO A 33 -2.30 -1.24 9.95
C PRO A 33 -2.37 -1.69 8.49
N GLN A 34 -2.71 -2.95 8.30
CA GLN A 34 -2.86 -3.55 6.97
C GLN A 34 -4.07 -2.87 6.36
N ALA A 35 -3.87 -2.08 5.30
CA ALA A 35 -4.95 -1.35 4.65
C ALA A 35 -5.86 -2.37 3.91
N TYR A 36 -7.16 -2.35 4.19
CA TYR A 36 -8.15 -3.17 3.48
C TYR A 36 -8.83 -2.35 2.36
N PRO A 37 -9.11 -2.91 1.18
CA PRO A 37 -9.88 -2.27 0.10
C PRO A 37 -11.37 -2.62 0.17
N CYS A 38 -12.28 -1.70 -0.22
CA CYS A 38 -13.73 -1.97 -0.29
C CYS A 38 -14.02 -3.30 -1.01
N PRO A 39 -14.51 -4.35 -0.34
CA PRO A 39 -14.80 -5.63 -0.97
C PRO A 39 -16.23 -5.63 -1.49
N LEU A 40 -16.41 -5.61 -2.81
CA LEU A 40 -17.73 -5.79 -3.42
C LEU A 40 -18.10 -7.26 -3.52
N ILE A 41 -19.39 -7.56 -3.37
CA ILE A 41 -20.30 -8.28 -4.30
C ILE A 41 -21.58 -8.66 -3.50
N SER A 42 -22.54 -7.74 -3.43
CA SER A 42 -23.97 -8.06 -3.32
C SER A 42 -24.77 -6.90 -3.89
N SER A 43 -25.85 -7.21 -4.62
CA SER A 43 -26.77 -6.24 -5.24
C SER A 43 -27.69 -5.53 -4.23
N THR A 44 -27.44 -5.66 -2.92
CA THR A 44 -28.40 -5.26 -1.88
C THR A 44 -27.80 -4.45 -0.72
N TYR A 45 -26.62 -3.82 -0.86
CA TYR A 45 -26.06 -2.98 0.22
C TYR A 45 -25.11 -1.87 -0.31
N PRO A 46 -25.12 -0.65 0.28
CA PRO A 46 -25.53 0.60 -0.38
C PRO A 46 -24.32 1.50 -0.74
N ASP A 47 -24.38 2.67 -1.40
CA ASP A 47 -25.39 3.72 -1.60
C ASP A 47 -25.09 4.46 -2.94
N ARG A 48 -26.08 5.09 -3.56
CA ARG A 48 -25.91 5.96 -4.74
C ARG A 48 -25.21 7.29 -4.42
N ASN A 49 -24.99 7.64 -3.15
CA ASN A 49 -24.38 8.91 -2.74
C ASN A 49 -23.21 8.84 -1.71
N GLY A 50 -22.75 7.66 -1.24
CA GLY A 50 -21.68 7.55 -0.24
C GLY A 50 -20.70 6.37 -0.44
N GLY A 51 -19.41 6.67 -0.63
CA GLY A 51 -18.31 5.76 -0.25
C GLY A 51 -17.73 4.79 -1.29
N CYS A 52 -18.33 3.62 -1.50
CA CYS A 52 -17.78 2.55 -2.34
C CYS A 52 -18.61 2.38 -3.63
N ASP A 53 -18.06 2.79 -4.78
CA ASP A 53 -18.81 2.96 -6.04
C ASP A 53 -19.09 1.68 -6.84
N GLY A 54 -19.03 0.50 -6.21
CA GLY A 54 -19.26 -0.73 -6.97
C GLY A 54 -18.13 -1.11 -7.94
N VAL A 55 -16.97 -0.45 -7.89
CA VAL A 55 -15.85 -0.70 -8.79
C VAL A 55 -14.53 -0.78 -8.03
N PHE A 56 -13.81 -1.89 -8.14
CA PHE A 56 -12.46 -2.02 -7.58
C PHE A 56 -11.46 -1.15 -8.38
N LYS A 57 -11.03 -0.03 -7.80
CA LYS A 57 -10.18 0.97 -8.45
C LYS A 57 -8.72 0.77 -8.07
N ILE A 58 -7.89 0.57 -9.08
CA ILE A 58 -6.46 0.32 -8.92
C ILE A 58 -5.69 1.42 -9.63
N ALA A 59 -4.70 2.03 -8.97
CA ALA A 59 -3.74 2.92 -9.59
C ALA A 59 -2.34 2.30 -9.59
N THR A 60 -1.66 2.30 -10.74
CA THR A 60 -0.28 1.82 -10.85
C THR A 60 0.65 2.99 -11.14
N PHE A 61 1.45 3.41 -10.17
CA PHE A 61 2.46 4.45 -10.33
C PHE A 61 3.82 3.82 -10.55
N GLY A 62 4.52 4.30 -11.58
CA GLY A 62 5.88 3.86 -11.81
C GLY A 62 6.52 4.48 -13.03
N ASP A 63 7.60 3.88 -13.50
CA ASP A 63 8.35 4.34 -14.65
C ASP A 63 7.96 3.58 -15.95
N SER A 64 8.94 3.31 -16.81
CA SER A 64 8.76 2.57 -18.05
C SER A 64 8.35 1.11 -17.84
N VAL A 65 8.74 0.49 -16.72
CA VAL A 65 8.32 -0.88 -16.40
C VAL A 65 6.81 -0.92 -16.20
N THR A 66 6.27 -0.05 -15.35
CA THR A 66 4.81 0.10 -15.14
C THR A 66 4.10 0.54 -16.42
N LYS A 67 4.73 1.37 -17.26
CA LYS A 67 4.15 1.78 -18.54
C LYS A 67 3.96 0.59 -19.51
N GLY A 68 4.77 -0.46 -19.39
CA GLY A 68 4.75 -1.62 -20.28
C GLY A 68 5.74 -1.55 -21.45
N ARG A 69 6.83 -0.78 -21.33
CA ARG A 69 7.83 -0.67 -22.40
C ARG A 69 8.57 -2.00 -22.60
N GLY A 70 8.82 -2.41 -23.84
CA GLY A 70 9.48 -3.67 -24.16
C GLY A 70 8.53 -4.88 -24.29
N ASP A 71 7.22 -4.67 -24.09
CA ASP A 71 6.20 -5.70 -24.28
C ASP A 71 5.69 -5.72 -25.72
N ASP A 72 5.68 -6.87 -26.38
CA ASP A 72 5.18 -7.01 -27.76
C ASP A 72 3.64 -6.93 -27.81
N THR A 73 2.97 -7.19 -26.68
CA THR A 73 1.52 -7.00 -26.54
C THR A 73 1.11 -5.52 -26.49
N SER A 74 2.09 -4.62 -26.40
CA SER A 74 1.86 -3.17 -26.40
C SER A 74 1.45 -2.61 -27.77
N SER A 75 1.50 -3.41 -28.84
CA SER A 75 1.01 -3.05 -30.19
C SER A 75 -0.47 -2.67 -30.26
N LYS A 76 -1.23 -2.86 -29.18
CA LYS A 76 -2.61 -2.39 -29.04
C LYS A 76 -2.64 -1.08 -28.26
N THR A 77 -2.97 0.01 -28.95
CA THR A 77 -3.27 1.31 -28.33
C THR A 77 -4.65 1.25 -27.66
N ASP A 78 -4.80 1.91 -26.51
CA ASP A 78 -6.14 2.19 -26.00
C ASP A 78 -6.84 3.25 -26.88
N ARG A 79 -8.12 3.52 -26.61
CA ARG A 79 -8.92 4.52 -27.33
C ARG A 79 -8.34 5.94 -27.29
N SER A 80 -7.31 6.20 -26.48
CA SER A 80 -6.58 7.47 -26.39
C SER A 80 -5.24 7.46 -27.15
N GLY A 81 -4.98 6.42 -27.95
CA GLY A 81 -3.74 6.30 -28.73
C GLY A 81 -2.52 5.90 -27.89
N LYS A 82 -2.71 5.50 -26.63
CA LYS A 82 -1.61 5.17 -25.73
C LYS A 82 -1.29 3.68 -25.82
N THR A 83 -0.05 3.33 -26.15
CA THR A 83 0.50 1.96 -26.07
C THR A 83 0.22 1.39 -24.66
N VAL A 84 -0.62 0.36 -24.55
CA VAL A 84 -0.93 -0.28 -23.26
C VAL A 84 -0.48 -1.74 -23.31
N GLY A 85 0.67 -2.00 -22.71
CA GLY A 85 1.19 -3.34 -22.44
C GLY A 85 1.51 -3.50 -20.96
N GLY A 86 2.35 -4.46 -20.64
CA GLY A 86 2.91 -4.66 -19.31
C GLY A 86 2.02 -5.43 -18.35
N TRP A 87 2.46 -5.48 -17.09
CA TRP A 87 1.74 -6.16 -16.01
C TRP A 87 0.41 -5.48 -15.62
N PRO A 88 0.21 -4.14 -15.72
CA PRO A 88 -1.10 -3.56 -15.42
C PRO A 88 -2.20 -3.99 -16.40
N LEU A 89 -1.86 -4.18 -17.68
CA LEU A 89 -2.81 -4.72 -18.66
C LEU A 89 -3.20 -6.17 -18.33
N ARG A 90 -2.23 -6.99 -17.91
CA ARG A 90 -2.48 -8.38 -17.50
C ARG A 90 -3.36 -8.45 -16.26
N LEU A 91 -3.12 -7.56 -15.28
CA LEU A 91 -3.98 -7.40 -14.12
C LEU A 91 -5.41 -7.04 -14.51
N ASN A 92 -5.59 -6.06 -15.39
CA ASN A 92 -6.92 -5.68 -15.87
C ASN A 92 -7.64 -6.86 -16.56
N ARG A 93 -6.94 -7.62 -17.40
CA ARG A 93 -7.52 -8.82 -18.04
C ARG A 93 -7.88 -9.90 -17.03
N TYR A 94 -7.04 -10.11 -16.02
CA TYR A 94 -7.30 -11.08 -14.96
C TYR A 94 -8.57 -10.76 -14.18
N LEU A 95 -8.71 -9.52 -13.70
CA LEU A 95 -9.91 -9.09 -12.96
C LEU A 95 -11.17 -9.14 -13.84
N LYS A 96 -11.04 -8.81 -15.13
CA LYS A 96 -12.15 -8.96 -16.10
C LYS A 96 -12.59 -10.41 -16.23
N ASN A 97 -11.66 -11.36 -16.31
CA ASN A 97 -11.97 -12.78 -16.42
C ASN A 97 -12.62 -13.36 -15.16
N LEU A 98 -12.36 -12.75 -14.00
CA LEU A 98 -13.03 -13.08 -12.75
C LEU A 98 -14.43 -12.45 -12.61
N GLY A 99 -14.86 -11.64 -13.58
CA GLY A 99 -16.14 -10.92 -13.51
C GLY A 99 -16.18 -9.82 -12.45
N ILE A 100 -15.03 -9.38 -11.94
CA ILE A 100 -14.94 -8.32 -10.93
C ILE A 100 -15.13 -6.96 -11.62
N PRO A 101 -16.11 -6.12 -11.24
CA PRO A 101 -16.17 -4.74 -11.70
C PRO A 101 -14.93 -3.97 -11.22
N HIS A 102 -14.13 -3.43 -12.13
CA HIS A 102 -12.85 -2.81 -11.79
C HIS A 102 -12.44 -1.69 -12.75
N ASN A 103 -11.48 -0.88 -12.32
CA ASN A 103 -10.83 0.16 -13.13
C ASN A 103 -9.35 0.24 -12.78
N VAL A 104 -8.49 -0.30 -13.66
CA VAL A 104 -7.03 -0.20 -13.52
C VAL A 104 -6.51 1.03 -14.28
N LYS A 105 -5.97 2.01 -13.56
CA LYS A 105 -5.32 3.20 -14.12
C LYS A 105 -3.82 3.07 -14.12
N ASN A 106 -3.23 3.11 -15.32
CA ASN A 106 -1.78 3.07 -15.50
C ASN A 106 -1.16 4.48 -15.58
N PHE A 107 -0.47 4.86 -14.51
CA PHE A 107 0.29 6.11 -14.39
C PHE A 107 1.81 5.92 -14.59
N GLY A 108 2.23 4.93 -15.38
CA GLY A 108 3.62 4.75 -15.77
C GLY A 108 4.18 5.96 -16.54
N LEU A 109 5.34 6.45 -16.11
CA LEU A 109 6.05 7.61 -16.64
C LEU A 109 7.48 7.22 -17.06
N PRO A 110 7.70 6.80 -18.32
CA PRO A 110 9.03 6.39 -18.80
C PRO A 110 10.12 7.43 -18.51
N GLY A 111 11.29 6.95 -18.05
CA GLY A 111 12.48 7.76 -17.78
C GLY A 111 12.36 8.71 -16.58
N LYS A 112 11.30 8.63 -15.78
CA LYS A 112 11.11 9.50 -14.61
C LYS A 112 11.65 8.85 -13.33
N THR A 113 12.20 9.70 -12.45
CA THR A 113 12.68 9.30 -11.13
C THR A 113 11.54 9.08 -10.15
N CYS A 114 11.82 8.41 -9.02
CA CYS A 114 10.85 8.27 -7.92
C CYS A 114 10.31 9.62 -7.42
N GLN A 115 11.11 10.69 -7.48
CA GLN A 115 10.68 12.02 -7.06
C GLN A 115 9.54 12.56 -7.94
N THR A 116 9.68 12.46 -9.27
CA THR A 116 8.63 12.86 -10.21
C THR A 116 7.37 12.01 -10.02
N ILE A 117 7.54 10.70 -9.82
CA ILE A 117 6.44 9.77 -9.61
C ILE A 117 5.73 10.06 -8.28
N ARG A 118 6.46 10.41 -7.21
CA ARG A 118 5.89 10.88 -5.94
C ARG A 118 5.02 12.11 -6.14
N THR A 119 5.49 13.11 -6.90
CA THR A 119 4.70 14.31 -7.19
C THR A 119 3.40 13.97 -7.93
N LYS A 120 3.46 13.07 -8.93
CA LYS A 120 2.27 12.60 -9.65
C LYS A 120 1.30 11.85 -8.72
N LEU A 121 1.81 10.96 -7.86
CA LEU A 121 1.01 10.22 -6.88
C LEU A 121 0.31 11.19 -5.92
N ARG A 122 1.07 12.10 -5.30
CA ARG A 122 0.50 13.08 -4.36
C ARG A 122 -0.57 13.94 -4.98
N ARG A 123 -0.35 14.44 -6.21
CA ARG A 123 -1.36 15.22 -6.94
C ARG A 123 -2.61 14.40 -7.25
N THR A 124 -2.43 13.13 -7.61
CA THR A 124 -3.55 12.23 -7.98
C THR A 124 -4.41 11.87 -6.77
N LEU A 125 -3.82 11.80 -5.57
CA LEU A 125 -4.52 11.45 -4.33
C LEU A 125 -4.76 12.69 -3.41
N LYS A 126 -4.58 13.92 -3.91
CA LYS A 126 -4.60 15.15 -3.09
C LYS A 126 -6.01 15.53 -2.61
N HIS A 127 -7.01 15.38 -3.48
CA HIS A 127 -8.36 15.92 -3.29
C HIS A 127 -9.29 15.00 -2.47
N LEU A 128 -8.72 14.14 -1.64
CA LEU A 128 -9.50 13.22 -0.85
C LEU A 128 -9.17 13.51 0.62
N THR A 129 -10.20 13.62 1.45
CA THR A 129 -10.15 13.82 2.89
C THR A 129 -9.51 12.61 3.59
N TYR A 130 -9.40 12.63 4.92
CA TYR A 130 -8.93 11.46 5.65
C TYR A 130 -9.89 10.28 5.41
N GLY A 131 -9.36 9.05 5.36
CA GLY A 131 -10.19 7.87 5.10
C GLY A 131 -10.66 7.67 3.64
N ALA A 132 -10.83 8.72 2.84
CA ALA A 132 -11.30 8.63 1.46
C ALA A 132 -10.15 8.53 0.44
N THR A 133 -10.24 7.58 -0.49
CA THR A 133 -9.39 7.54 -1.69
C THR A 133 -10.19 7.18 -2.92
N LYS A 134 -9.84 7.81 -4.06
CA LYS A 134 -10.35 7.41 -5.36
C LYS A 134 -9.87 6.01 -5.79
N TYR A 135 -8.86 5.43 -5.14
CA TYR A 135 -8.30 4.14 -5.48
C TYR A 135 -8.16 3.26 -4.25
N ASP A 136 -8.71 2.06 -4.32
CA ASP A 136 -8.62 1.04 -3.27
C ASP A 136 -7.20 0.48 -3.16
N LEU A 137 -6.53 0.29 -4.30
CA LEU A 137 -5.20 -0.32 -4.38
C LEU A 137 -4.25 0.57 -5.19
N VAL A 138 -3.10 0.88 -4.60
CA VAL A 138 -2.07 1.72 -5.20
C VAL A 138 -0.77 0.94 -5.28
N PHE A 139 -0.32 0.64 -6.49
CA PHE A 139 1.00 0.07 -6.72
C PHE A 139 2.04 1.17 -6.95
N ILE A 140 3.23 0.98 -6.37
CA ILE A 140 4.38 1.88 -6.49
C ILE A 140 5.58 1.07 -7.00
N ASN A 141 6.08 1.42 -8.18
CA ASN A 141 7.24 0.78 -8.79
C ASN A 141 8.14 1.83 -9.44
N CYS A 142 9.21 2.24 -8.76
CA CYS A 142 10.19 3.20 -9.27
C CYS A 142 11.55 2.93 -8.66
N GLY A 143 12.60 3.50 -9.25
CA GLY A 143 13.92 3.57 -8.63
C GLY A 143 15.05 3.55 -9.65
N LEU A 144 15.01 2.68 -10.65
CA LEU A 144 16.14 2.47 -11.56
C LEU A 144 16.63 3.76 -12.26
N ASN A 145 15.74 4.68 -12.61
CA ASN A 145 16.14 5.95 -13.23
C ASN A 145 16.94 6.87 -12.29
N ASN A 146 16.82 6.72 -10.97
CA ASN A 146 17.56 7.51 -9.98
C ASN A 146 19.06 7.14 -9.93
N TYR A 147 19.44 5.98 -10.48
CA TYR A 147 20.85 5.64 -10.69
C TYR A 147 21.62 6.75 -11.44
N TRP A 148 20.93 7.49 -12.32
CA TRP A 148 21.53 8.55 -13.14
C TRP A 148 21.51 9.94 -12.50
N THR A 149 21.08 10.09 -11.25
CA THR A 149 20.85 11.40 -10.62
C THR A 149 21.63 11.61 -9.32
N ASP A 150 22.72 10.87 -9.11
CA ASP A 150 23.54 10.85 -7.88
C ASP A 150 22.74 10.59 -6.58
N ASP A 151 21.52 10.07 -6.70
CA ASP A 151 20.69 9.74 -5.55
C ASP A 151 21.16 8.40 -4.96
N SER A 152 21.50 8.40 -3.68
CA SER A 152 21.80 7.16 -2.97
C SER A 152 20.56 6.25 -2.88
N ALA A 153 20.77 4.93 -2.88
CA ALA A 153 19.71 3.95 -2.72
C ALA A 153 18.85 4.22 -1.46
N THR A 154 19.47 4.62 -0.35
CA THR A 154 18.78 4.99 0.90
C THR A 154 17.87 6.21 0.75
N LYS A 155 18.32 7.25 0.02
CA LYS A 155 17.49 8.42 -0.28
C LYS A 155 16.26 8.03 -1.11
N VAL A 156 16.44 7.18 -2.12
CA VAL A 156 15.34 6.67 -2.95
C VAL A 156 14.38 5.80 -2.13
N ALA A 157 14.89 4.94 -1.24
CA ALA A 157 14.08 4.13 -0.33
C ALA A 157 13.19 5.01 0.58
N ALA A 158 13.72 6.12 1.10
CA ALA A 158 12.95 7.08 1.88
C ALA A 158 11.82 7.74 1.07
N ILE A 159 12.08 8.07 -0.21
CA ILE A 159 11.05 8.58 -1.14
C ILE A 159 9.93 7.55 -1.32
N ILE A 160 10.28 6.29 -1.60
CA ILE A 160 9.31 5.19 -1.77
C ILE A 160 8.49 4.98 -0.49
N LYS A 161 9.14 4.96 0.68
CA LYS A 161 8.46 4.84 1.98
C LYS A 161 7.48 6.00 2.20
N SER A 162 7.86 7.23 1.81
CA SER A 162 6.97 8.40 1.90
C SER A 162 5.75 8.28 1.01
N MET A 163 5.89 7.68 -0.18
CA MET A 163 4.78 7.41 -1.10
C MET A 163 3.83 6.35 -0.53
N LYS A 164 4.36 5.23 -0.01
CA LYS A 164 3.57 4.19 0.66
C LYS A 164 2.73 4.79 1.77
N ARG A 165 3.38 5.49 2.73
CA ARG A 165 2.70 6.15 3.85
C ARG A 165 1.65 7.16 3.42
N PHE A 166 1.91 7.94 2.38
CA PHE A 166 0.95 8.93 1.90
C PHE A 166 -0.28 8.27 1.29
N ALA A 167 -0.11 7.24 0.46
CA ALA A 167 -1.24 6.50 -0.11
C ALA A 167 -2.05 5.79 0.98
N SER A 168 -1.38 5.16 1.97
CA SER A 168 -2.05 4.54 3.12
C SER A 168 -2.84 5.54 3.97
N ARG A 169 -2.30 6.74 4.23
CA ARG A 169 -3.03 7.82 4.92
C ARG A 169 -4.22 8.39 4.14
N LYS A 170 -4.27 8.13 2.84
CA LYS A 170 -5.46 8.40 2.02
C LYS A 170 -6.43 7.22 2.00
N GLY A 171 -6.19 6.17 2.76
CA GLY A 171 -7.06 4.99 2.80
C GLY A 171 -6.83 3.98 1.67
N ALA A 172 -5.76 4.12 0.88
CA ALA A 172 -5.43 3.15 -0.16
C ALA A 172 -4.51 2.06 0.37
N VAL A 173 -4.71 0.82 -0.09
CA VAL A 173 -3.73 -0.24 0.09
C VAL A 173 -2.51 0.06 -0.76
N ALA A 174 -1.38 0.39 -0.14
CA ALA A 174 -0.19 0.82 -0.84
C ALA A 174 0.83 -0.33 -0.96
N VAL A 175 1.04 -0.81 -2.18
CA VAL A 175 1.89 -1.95 -2.49
C VAL A 175 3.15 -1.50 -3.22
N VAL A 176 4.31 -1.78 -2.63
CA VAL A 176 5.60 -1.41 -3.20
C VAL A 176 6.21 -2.62 -3.90
N ALA A 177 6.68 -2.41 -5.12
CA ALA A 177 7.48 -3.38 -5.85
C ALA A 177 8.97 -3.08 -5.74
N ARG A 178 9.74 -4.15 -5.56
CA ARG A 178 11.19 -4.14 -5.74
C ARG A 178 11.55 -3.71 -7.17
N VAL A 179 12.75 -3.21 -7.36
CA VAL A 179 13.25 -2.78 -8.66
C VAL A 179 13.77 -3.99 -9.44
N THR A 180 13.39 -4.09 -10.70
CA THR A 180 13.84 -5.14 -11.62
C THR A 180 15.34 -5.03 -11.87
N LYS A 181 16.07 -6.14 -11.80
CA LYS A 181 17.45 -6.20 -12.33
C LYS A 181 17.44 -6.07 -13.85
N THR A 182 18.54 -5.56 -14.40
CA THR A 182 18.71 -5.35 -15.84
C THR A 182 19.88 -6.17 -16.38
N ARG A 183 20.06 -6.19 -17.71
CA ARG A 183 21.29 -6.73 -18.34
C ARG A 183 22.49 -5.78 -18.20
N ARG A 184 22.28 -4.56 -17.70
CA ARG A 184 23.35 -3.60 -17.39
C ARG A 184 23.90 -3.89 -16.00
N SER A 185 24.91 -4.74 -15.94
CA SER A 185 25.52 -5.20 -14.69
C SER A 185 25.94 -4.06 -13.76
N PHE A 186 26.44 -2.95 -14.31
CA PHE A 186 26.90 -1.77 -13.57
C PHE A 186 25.79 -1.07 -12.75
N GLN A 187 24.51 -1.30 -13.05
CA GLN A 187 23.40 -0.75 -12.25
C GLN A 187 22.94 -1.71 -11.16
N ASN A 188 23.27 -3.00 -11.27
CA ASN A 188 22.62 -4.03 -10.46
C ASN A 188 23.09 -4.01 -9.00
N GLU A 189 24.30 -3.54 -8.70
CA GLU A 189 24.76 -3.32 -7.32
C GLU A 189 23.91 -2.26 -6.61
N TRP A 190 23.72 -1.10 -7.24
CA TRP A 190 22.83 -0.05 -6.73
C TRP A 190 21.37 -0.53 -6.62
N VAL A 191 20.88 -1.35 -7.56
CA VAL A 191 19.55 -1.96 -7.49
C VAL A 191 19.44 -2.92 -6.29
N ASP A 192 20.49 -3.68 -6.00
CA ASP A 192 20.53 -4.58 -4.84
C ASP A 192 20.52 -3.80 -3.52
N GLU A 193 21.29 -2.71 -3.42
CA GLU A 193 21.24 -1.80 -2.27
C GLU A 193 19.83 -1.24 -2.04
N LEU A 194 19.19 -0.74 -3.09
CA LEU A 194 17.84 -0.20 -2.99
C LEU A 194 16.83 -1.27 -2.59
N ASN A 195 16.89 -2.44 -3.22
CA ASN A 195 16.01 -3.57 -2.91
C ASN A 195 16.19 -4.06 -1.48
N ASN A 196 17.42 -4.05 -0.97
CA ASN A 196 17.72 -4.35 0.43
C ASN A 196 17.14 -3.28 1.37
N ALA A 197 17.24 -2.00 1.02
CA ALA A 197 16.70 -0.90 1.84
C ALA A 197 15.16 -0.89 1.92
N ILE A 198 14.46 -1.40 0.90
CA ILE A 198 12.99 -1.48 0.88
C ILE A 198 12.44 -2.86 1.26
N LYS A 199 13.29 -3.86 1.52
CA LYS A 199 12.88 -5.27 1.69
C LYS A 199 11.82 -5.50 2.78
N GLY A 200 11.84 -4.68 3.83
CA GLY A 200 10.92 -4.78 4.97
C GLY A 200 9.51 -4.26 4.69
N PHE A 201 9.30 -3.51 3.59
CA PHE A 201 8.00 -2.94 3.26
C PHE A 201 7.59 -3.06 1.78
N ALA A 202 8.44 -3.68 0.94
CA ALA A 202 8.15 -4.00 -0.45
C ALA A 202 7.60 -5.42 -0.58
N SER A 203 6.30 -5.52 -0.86
CA SER A 203 5.57 -6.80 -0.94
C SER A 203 5.69 -7.49 -2.30
N LEU A 204 6.00 -6.76 -3.38
CA LEU A 204 6.13 -7.37 -4.72
C LEU A 204 7.59 -7.63 -5.11
N ARG A 205 7.87 -8.88 -5.45
CA ARG A 205 9.19 -9.38 -5.88
C ARG A 205 9.40 -9.26 -7.38
N PHE A 206 9.55 -8.04 -7.90
CA PHE A 206 9.86 -7.80 -9.32
C PHE A 206 11.35 -8.01 -9.65
N ASP A 207 12.19 -8.15 -8.64
CA ASP A 207 13.63 -8.46 -8.70
C ASP A 207 13.97 -9.90 -9.14
N VAL A 208 12.96 -10.71 -9.51
CA VAL A 208 13.10 -12.15 -9.81
C VAL A 208 13.19 -12.47 -11.31
N LEU A 209 13.24 -11.46 -12.17
CA LEU A 209 13.30 -11.67 -13.62
C LEU A 209 14.64 -12.28 -14.03
N LYS A 210 14.58 -13.27 -14.92
CA LYS A 210 15.76 -13.88 -15.55
C LYS A 210 16.19 -13.07 -16.77
N THR A 211 17.46 -13.15 -17.17
CA THR A 211 18.01 -12.44 -18.36
C THR A 211 17.18 -12.66 -19.63
N ARG A 212 16.70 -13.89 -19.87
CA ARG A 212 15.83 -14.25 -21.01
C ARG A 212 14.43 -13.60 -20.99
N GLN A 213 14.04 -13.02 -19.86
CA GLN A 213 12.78 -12.30 -19.65
C GLN A 213 12.96 -10.79 -19.79
N LEU A 214 14.18 -10.32 -20.07
CA LEU A 214 14.47 -8.95 -20.44
C LEU A 214 14.51 -8.82 -21.96
N SER A 215 14.06 -7.68 -22.46
CA SER A 215 14.05 -7.32 -23.88
C SER A 215 15.47 -7.09 -24.41
N THR A 216 15.57 -6.85 -25.72
CA THR A 216 16.84 -6.54 -26.40
C THR A 216 17.41 -5.19 -25.99
N ASP A 217 16.61 -4.28 -25.43
CA ASP A 217 17.07 -2.96 -24.96
C ASP A 217 17.82 -2.97 -23.61
N MET A 218 18.11 -4.19 -23.11
CA MET A 218 18.88 -4.48 -21.90
C MET A 218 18.25 -4.06 -20.58
N VAL A 219 17.14 -3.32 -20.59
CA VAL A 219 16.57 -2.71 -19.39
C VAL A 219 15.19 -3.26 -19.09
N HIS A 220 14.32 -3.27 -20.09
CA HIS A 220 12.91 -3.54 -19.85
C HIS A 220 12.59 -5.03 -19.92
N PRO A 221 11.56 -5.50 -19.19
CA PRO A 221 11.01 -6.83 -19.41
C PRO A 221 10.49 -6.99 -20.84
N ASN A 222 10.65 -8.19 -21.40
CA ASN A 222 9.92 -8.58 -22.62
C ASN A 222 8.53 -9.13 -22.25
N SER A 223 7.76 -9.59 -23.24
CA SER A 223 6.44 -10.19 -23.04
C SER A 223 6.42 -11.28 -21.94
N LYS A 224 7.38 -12.21 -21.94
CA LYS A 224 7.52 -13.27 -20.91
C LYS A 224 7.94 -12.72 -19.54
N GLY A 225 8.71 -11.64 -19.53
CA GLY A 225 9.03 -10.92 -18.29
C GLY A 225 7.81 -10.26 -17.68
N TYR A 226 6.97 -9.65 -18.50
CA TYR A 226 5.72 -9.06 -18.01
C TYR A 226 4.70 -10.10 -17.56
N ASP A 227 4.66 -11.28 -18.16
CA ASP A 227 3.90 -12.42 -17.62
C ASP A 227 4.39 -12.74 -16.20
N LYS A 228 5.72 -12.80 -16.00
CA LYS A 228 6.30 -13.10 -14.68
C LYS A 228 6.05 -12.00 -13.64
N LEU A 229 6.12 -10.73 -14.04
CA LEU A 229 5.76 -9.62 -13.14
C LEU A 229 4.29 -9.69 -12.75
N PHE A 230 3.40 -10.00 -13.72
CA PHE A 230 1.99 -10.19 -13.44
C PHE A 230 1.73 -11.38 -12.51
N GLU A 231 2.43 -12.51 -12.66
CA GLU A 231 2.34 -13.63 -11.70
C GLU A 231 2.59 -13.16 -10.27
N LYS A 232 3.58 -12.29 -10.03
CA LYS A 232 3.86 -11.75 -8.69
C LYS A 232 2.76 -10.83 -8.17
N VAL A 233 2.11 -10.08 -9.06
CA VAL A 233 0.92 -9.29 -8.71
C VAL A 233 -0.26 -10.20 -8.40
N LYS A 234 -0.47 -11.26 -9.18
CA LYS A 234 -1.55 -12.24 -8.99
C LYS A 234 -1.38 -12.98 -7.67
N GLU A 235 -0.17 -13.48 -7.37
CA GLU A 235 0.18 -14.11 -6.09
C GLU A 235 -0.17 -13.18 -4.91
N PHE A 236 0.20 -11.89 -5.01
CA PHE A 236 -0.15 -10.91 -3.99
C PHE A 236 -1.66 -10.74 -3.86
N ILE A 237 -2.39 -10.53 -4.96
CA ILE A 237 -3.83 -10.29 -4.93
C ILE A 237 -4.59 -11.51 -4.39
N ASP A 238 -4.29 -12.72 -4.89
CA ASP A 238 -5.00 -13.94 -4.50
C ASP A 238 -4.66 -14.39 -3.07
N GLY A 239 -3.43 -14.13 -2.64
CA GLY A 239 -2.95 -14.39 -1.28
C GLY A 239 -3.40 -13.34 -0.27
N SER A 240 -3.77 -12.15 -0.74
CA SER A 240 -4.30 -11.10 0.11
C SER A 240 -5.79 -11.28 0.38
N TYR A 241 -6.24 -10.77 1.53
CA TYR A 241 -7.66 -10.69 1.87
C TYR A 241 -8.44 -9.71 0.97
N ILE A 242 -7.76 -8.96 0.09
CA ILE A 242 -8.32 -7.87 -0.73
C ILE A 242 -9.53 -8.33 -1.53
N LEU A 243 -9.54 -9.60 -1.97
CA LEU A 243 -10.66 -10.21 -2.68
C LEU A 243 -11.50 -11.16 -1.83
N LYS A 244 -11.16 -11.36 -0.54
CA LYS A 244 -11.66 -12.47 0.30
C LYS A 244 -12.20 -12.05 1.68
N ALA A 245 -12.15 -10.77 2.06
CA ALA A 245 -12.53 -10.36 3.41
C ALA A 245 -14.01 -10.74 3.73
N PRO A 246 -14.29 -11.36 4.89
CA PRO A 246 -15.66 -11.62 5.34
C PRO A 246 -16.41 -10.30 5.51
N ARG A 247 -17.67 -10.30 5.08
CA ARG A 247 -18.56 -9.11 5.01
C ARG A 247 -19.56 -9.12 6.16
N THR A 248 -19.04 -9.15 7.38
CA THR A 248 -19.86 -8.89 8.56
C THR A 248 -19.87 -7.38 8.76
N ASP A 249 -21.06 -6.82 8.89
CA ASP A 249 -21.37 -5.45 9.30
C ASP A 249 -22.34 -5.65 10.47
N SER A 250 -21.77 -5.74 11.67
CA SER A 250 -22.43 -6.27 12.86
C SER A 250 -23.48 -5.30 13.42
N ASP A 251 -23.28 -4.00 13.23
CA ASP A 251 -24.24 -2.98 13.63
C ASP A 251 -25.10 -2.44 12.49
N GLY A 252 -24.72 -2.65 11.22
CA GLY A 252 -25.47 -2.22 10.06
C GLY A 252 -25.33 -0.73 9.76
N ASP A 253 -24.18 -0.12 10.04
CA ASP A 253 -23.90 1.29 9.80
C ASP A 253 -23.34 1.57 8.39
N GLY A 254 -22.91 0.51 7.68
CA GLY A 254 -22.33 0.58 6.34
C GLY A 254 -20.82 0.37 6.27
N VAL A 255 -20.15 0.15 7.40
CA VAL A 255 -18.74 -0.23 7.50
C VAL A 255 -18.66 -1.71 7.90
N TYR A 256 -17.77 -2.52 7.29
CA TYR A 256 -17.64 -3.91 7.74
C TYR A 256 -16.74 -3.99 8.98
N ASP A 257 -17.05 -4.89 9.92
CA ASP A 257 -16.39 -5.02 11.23
C ASP A 257 -14.87 -5.00 11.16
N LYS A 258 -14.35 -5.67 10.12
CA LYS A 258 -12.92 -5.76 9.93
C LYS A 258 -12.29 -4.40 9.62
N PHE A 259 -12.93 -3.55 8.84
CA PHE A 259 -12.45 -2.21 8.54
C PHE A 259 -12.54 -1.31 9.76
N GLU A 260 -13.61 -1.41 10.52
CA GLU A 260 -13.77 -0.69 11.77
C GLU A 260 -12.60 -1.00 12.70
N LEU A 261 -12.35 -2.28 12.97
CA LEU A 261 -11.26 -2.72 13.84
C LEU A 261 -9.85 -2.42 13.30
N THR A 262 -9.63 -2.51 11.98
CA THR A 262 -8.25 -2.49 11.43
C THR A 262 -7.87 -1.22 10.70
N ARG A 263 -8.83 -0.37 10.34
CA ARG A 263 -8.61 0.83 9.52
C ARG A 263 -9.11 2.09 10.21
N PHE A 264 -10.32 2.09 10.74
CA PHE A 264 -10.94 3.31 11.26
C PHE A 264 -10.78 3.43 12.77
N GLY A 265 -10.64 2.30 13.48
CA GLY A 265 -10.57 2.27 14.93
C GLY A 265 -11.94 2.36 15.60
N THR A 266 -13.01 2.24 14.81
CA THR A 266 -14.41 2.26 15.27
C THR A 266 -14.83 0.92 15.87
N ASP A 267 -15.90 0.92 16.67
CA ASP A 267 -16.44 -0.27 17.31
C ASP A 267 -17.48 -0.93 16.39
N PRO A 268 -17.23 -2.17 15.91
CA PRO A 268 -18.11 -2.83 14.94
C PRO A 268 -19.49 -3.22 15.48
N THR A 269 -19.76 -2.94 16.75
CA THR A 269 -21.06 -3.19 17.38
C THR A 269 -21.83 -1.91 17.66
N LEU A 270 -21.27 -0.75 17.31
CA LEU A 270 -21.83 0.58 17.54
C LEU A 270 -21.87 1.37 16.25
N LYS A 271 -23.08 1.65 15.76
CA LYS A 271 -23.25 2.47 14.57
C LYS A 271 -22.54 3.83 14.66
N ASP A 272 -22.43 4.37 15.86
CA ASP A 272 -21.87 5.68 16.17
C ASP A 272 -20.88 5.43 17.31
N THR A 273 -19.59 5.39 16.97
CA THR A 273 -18.54 4.99 17.91
C THR A 273 -18.25 6.10 18.92
N ASP A 274 -18.25 7.36 18.49
CA ASP A 274 -17.87 8.48 19.34
C ASP A 274 -19.05 9.14 20.06
N GLY A 275 -20.27 8.81 19.65
CA GLY A 275 -21.52 9.15 20.32
C GLY A 275 -22.02 10.56 20.00
N ASP A 276 -21.62 11.16 18.88
CA ASP A 276 -22.07 12.50 18.50
C ASP A 276 -23.43 12.54 17.76
N GLY A 277 -23.98 11.36 17.46
CA GLY A 277 -25.27 11.19 16.81
C GLY A 277 -25.20 11.01 15.30
N VAL A 278 -24.00 10.99 14.70
CA VAL A 278 -23.77 10.58 13.31
C VAL A 278 -23.15 9.19 13.30
N ASN A 279 -23.57 8.33 12.38
CA ASN A 279 -23.02 6.97 12.32
C ASN A 279 -21.66 6.97 11.59
N ASP A 280 -20.76 6.06 11.97
CA ASP A 280 -19.37 6.03 11.49
C ASP A 280 -19.32 5.94 9.97
N GLY A 281 -20.21 5.13 9.37
CA GLY A 281 -20.38 5.03 7.93
C GLY A 281 -20.73 6.36 7.25
N ALA A 282 -21.62 7.18 7.80
CA ALA A 282 -21.93 8.49 7.23
C ALA A 282 -20.76 9.45 7.38
N GLU A 283 -20.10 9.43 8.52
CA GLU A 283 -18.90 10.24 8.76
C GLU A 283 -17.78 9.92 7.77
N LEU A 284 -17.49 8.63 7.60
CA LEU A 284 -16.42 8.17 6.73
C LEU A 284 -16.72 8.39 5.24
N PHE A 285 -17.98 8.21 4.83
CA PHE A 285 -18.32 8.10 3.41
C PHE A 285 -19.14 9.26 2.84
N THR A 286 -19.78 10.05 3.70
CA THR A 286 -20.67 11.15 3.30
C THR A 286 -20.10 12.49 3.71
N SER A 287 -19.96 12.75 5.01
CA SER A 287 -19.49 14.05 5.52
C SER A 287 -17.98 14.20 5.58
N HIS A 288 -17.26 13.07 5.57
CA HIS A 288 -15.80 13.00 5.62
C HIS A 288 -15.18 13.63 6.89
N THR A 289 -15.82 13.40 8.03
CA THR A 289 -15.37 13.75 9.40
C THR A 289 -14.62 12.57 10.03
N ASP A 290 -14.12 12.73 11.26
CA ASP A 290 -13.40 11.68 11.99
C ASP A 290 -14.35 10.95 12.96
N PRO A 291 -14.71 9.67 12.73
CA PRO A 291 -15.70 8.93 13.53
C PRO A 291 -15.23 8.54 14.95
N LEU A 292 -14.16 9.16 15.39
CA LEU A 292 -13.57 9.01 16.72
C LEU A 292 -13.47 10.37 17.43
N ASN A 293 -14.11 11.40 16.86
CA ASN A 293 -14.05 12.77 17.30
C ASN A 293 -15.45 13.36 17.43
N ALA A 294 -16.04 13.13 18.60
CA ALA A 294 -17.39 13.58 18.94
C ALA A 294 -17.60 15.11 19.01
N SER A 295 -16.62 15.90 18.56
CA SER A 295 -16.70 17.37 18.45
C SER A 295 -16.82 17.85 17.00
N ASP A 296 -16.86 16.94 16.03
CA ASP A 296 -17.09 17.28 14.62
C ASP A 296 -18.58 17.62 14.35
N TYR A 297 -19.49 17.30 15.29
CA TYR A 297 -20.94 17.60 15.27
C TYR A 297 -21.51 18.21 16.57
#